data_AF-A0A7W4PK56-F1
#
_entry.id   AF-A0A7W4PK56-F1
#
_cell.length_a   1.000
_cell.length_b   1.000
_cell.length_c   1.000
_cell.angle_alpha   90.00
_cell.angle_beta   90.00
_cell.angle_gamma   90.00
#
_symmetry.space_group_name_H-M   'P 1'
#
loop_
_entity.id
_entity.type
_entity.pdbx_description
1 polymer ?
#
loop_
_entity_poly.entity_id
_entity_poly.type
_entity_poly.pdbx_seq_one_letter_code
_entity_poly.pdbx_strand_id
1 'polypeptide(L)'
;MTLGSYAGGCIRLWRGASGKPLAASPAGEALVLAEGIETALSIAIACPERRVLCAVSLANMARVTLPPAVRTVIIAADNDAGNPAARRALDGACQWFLSQGRAVRLAMPETEGRDWNDVLQGENV
;
A
#
# COMPACT_ATOMS: atom_id res chain seq x y z
N MET A 1 4.87 -18.02 2.10
CA MET A 1 4.21 -19.22 1.53
C MET A 1 2.70 -18.99 1.54
N THR A 2 1.99 -19.20 0.43
CA THR A 2 0.52 -19.08 0.40
C THR A 2 -0.11 -20.47 0.26
N LEU A 3 -1.23 -20.70 0.94
CA LEU A 3 -2.04 -21.92 0.77
C LEU A 3 -3.10 -21.65 -0.30
N GLY A 4 -2.66 -21.56 -1.56
CA GLY A 4 -3.51 -21.27 -2.73
C GLY A 4 -3.27 -19.90 -3.37
N SER A 5 -4.17 -19.52 -4.29
CA SER A 5 -4.11 -18.25 -5.01
C SER A 5 -4.38 -17.07 -4.08
N TYR A 6 -3.53 -16.05 -4.14
CA TYR A 6 -3.70 -14.78 -3.41
C TYR A 6 -4.08 -13.62 -4.33
N ALA A 7 -4.36 -13.90 -5.61
CA ALA A 7 -4.66 -12.89 -6.62
C ALA A 7 -5.84 -11.99 -6.19
N GLY A 8 -5.58 -10.69 -6.05
CA GLY A 8 -6.52 -9.67 -5.60
C GLY A 8 -6.82 -9.69 -4.10
N GLY A 9 -6.29 -10.66 -3.35
CA GLY A 9 -6.36 -10.69 -1.90
C GLY A 9 -5.52 -9.57 -1.28
N CYS A 10 -5.97 -9.03 -0.16
CA CYS A 10 -5.20 -8.08 0.65
C CYS A 10 -5.51 -8.28 2.13
N ILE A 11 -4.53 -7.97 2.98
CA ILE A 11 -4.69 -7.97 4.44
C ILE A 11 -5.17 -6.58 4.84
N ARG A 12 -6.34 -6.51 5.47
CA ARG A 12 -6.98 -5.26 5.90
C ARG A 12 -6.51 -4.88 7.31
N LEU A 13 -5.29 -4.37 7.40
CA LEU A 13 -4.58 -4.15 8.67
C LEU A 13 -5.21 -3.07 9.54
N TRP A 14 -5.51 -1.90 8.96
CA TRP A 14 -5.96 -0.75 9.76
C TRP A 14 -7.08 0.03 9.09
N ARG A 15 -8.05 0.48 9.89
CA ARG A 15 -9.28 1.12 9.39
C ARG A 15 -9.19 2.63 9.27
N GLY A 16 -8.14 3.25 9.82
CA GLY A 16 -7.98 4.70 9.87
C GLY A 16 -9.03 5.38 10.75
N ALA A 17 -9.11 6.71 10.63
CA ALA A 17 -9.97 7.56 11.45
C ALA A 17 -11.46 7.19 11.38
N SER A 18 -11.92 6.60 10.27
CA SER A 18 -13.33 6.25 10.11
C SER A 18 -13.74 5.04 10.95
N GLY A 19 -12.80 4.14 11.28
CA GLY A 19 -13.09 2.87 11.96
C GLY A 19 -13.97 1.91 11.14
N LYS A 20 -14.42 2.30 9.94
CA LYS A 20 -15.38 1.53 9.14
C LYS A 20 -14.70 0.37 8.40
N PRO A 21 -15.41 -0.74 8.14
CA PRO A 21 -14.91 -1.78 7.24
C PRO A 21 -14.67 -1.21 5.84
N LEU A 22 -13.76 -1.80 5.07
CA LEU A 22 -13.39 -1.33 3.72
C LEU A 22 -14.63 -1.16 2.82
N ALA A 23 -15.56 -2.11 2.83
CA ALA A 23 -16.80 -2.03 2.04
C ALA A 23 -17.69 -0.81 2.38
N ALA A 24 -17.53 -0.23 3.57
CA ALA A 24 -18.24 0.95 4.06
C ALA A 24 -17.32 2.17 4.22
N SER A 25 -16.22 2.22 3.46
CA SER A 25 -15.33 3.38 3.38
C SER A 25 -16.12 4.67 3.14
N PRO A 26 -15.84 5.76 3.87
CA PRO A 26 -16.39 7.08 3.57
C PRO A 26 -16.10 7.52 2.13
N ALA A 27 -17.01 8.29 1.54
CA ALA A 27 -16.81 8.85 0.21
C ALA A 27 -15.58 9.75 0.18
N GLY A 28 -14.69 9.52 -0.79
CA GLY A 28 -13.45 10.28 -0.93
C GLY A 28 -12.30 9.80 -0.04
N GLU A 29 -12.44 8.67 0.67
CA GLU A 29 -11.39 8.16 1.56
C GLU A 29 -10.09 7.89 0.79
N ALA A 30 -8.96 8.23 1.41
CA ALA A 30 -7.63 7.83 0.96
C ALA A 30 -7.17 6.58 1.72
N LEU A 31 -6.53 5.65 1.04
CA LEU A 31 -5.90 4.49 1.68
C LEU A 31 -4.43 4.37 1.30
N VAL A 32 -3.67 3.77 2.21
CA VAL A 32 -2.30 3.32 1.97
C VAL A 32 -2.31 1.83 1.61
N LEU A 33 -1.61 1.47 0.55
CA LEU A 33 -1.39 0.10 0.11
C LEU A 33 0.12 -0.18 0.10
N ALA A 34 0.58 -1.07 0.97
CA ALA A 34 1.98 -1.51 1.01
C ALA A 34 2.14 -2.94 0.49
N GLU A 35 3.35 -3.32 0.11
CA GLU A 35 3.70 -4.69 -0.29
C GLU A 35 3.75 -5.61 0.94
N GLY A 36 4.69 -5.34 1.85
CA GLY A 36 4.94 -6.13 3.06
C GLY A 36 3.96 -5.82 4.19
N ILE A 37 3.83 -6.79 5.11
CA ILE A 37 2.96 -6.62 6.29
C ILE A 37 3.63 -5.74 7.36
N GLU A 38 4.97 -5.84 7.50
CA GLU A 38 5.77 -5.01 8.40
C GLU A 38 5.67 -3.52 8.00
N THR A 39 5.97 -3.20 6.73
CA THR A 39 5.82 -1.85 6.15
C THR A 39 4.43 -1.28 6.40
N ALA A 40 3.38 -2.08 6.14
CA ALA A 40 2.01 -1.66 6.35
C ALA A 40 1.68 -1.40 7.82
N LEU A 41 2.16 -2.24 8.74
CA LEU A 41 1.95 -2.05 10.17
C LEU A 41 2.67 -0.79 10.67
N SER A 42 3.90 -0.56 10.21
CA SER A 42 4.67 0.63 10.55
C SER A 42 3.96 1.91 10.12
N ILE A 43 3.36 1.92 8.92
CA ILE A 43 2.54 3.05 8.48
C ILE A 43 1.26 3.21 9.31
N ALA A 44 0.61 2.10 9.70
CA ALA A 44 -0.57 2.18 10.55
C ALA A 44 -0.27 2.78 11.94
N ILE A 45 0.93 2.49 12.48
CA ILE A 45 1.41 3.07 13.74
C ILE A 45 1.74 4.56 13.56
N ALA A 46 2.47 4.92 12.51
CA ALA A 46 2.91 6.29 12.26
C ALA A 46 1.78 7.24 11.80
N CYS A 47 0.79 6.71 11.09
CA CYS A 47 -0.33 7.46 10.51
C CYS A 47 -1.68 6.79 10.87
N PRO A 48 -2.08 6.80 12.16
CA PRO A 48 -3.26 6.09 12.64
C PRO A 48 -4.58 6.62 12.05
N GLU A 49 -4.58 7.82 11.45
CA GLU A 49 -5.74 8.37 10.76
C GLU A 49 -5.97 7.76 9.37
N ARG A 50 -4.94 7.14 8.75
CA ARG A 50 -5.02 6.58 7.40
C ARG A 50 -5.51 5.14 7.42
N ARG A 51 -6.35 4.75 6.46
CA ARG A 51 -6.63 3.32 6.21
C ARG A 51 -5.38 2.66 5.63
N VAL A 52 -5.03 1.47 6.10
CA VAL A 52 -3.83 0.74 5.61
C VAL A 52 -4.17 -0.70 5.26
N LEU A 53 -3.74 -1.11 4.06
CA LEU A 53 -3.85 -2.46 3.51
C LEU A 53 -2.47 -2.98 3.11
N CYS A 54 -2.28 -4.30 3.18
CA CYS A 54 -1.10 -4.99 2.66
C CYS A 54 -1.50 -5.86 1.47
N ALA A 55 -0.83 -5.68 0.33
CA ALA A 55 -1.08 -6.39 -0.92
C ALA A 55 -0.33 -7.72 -1.03
N VAL A 56 0.52 -8.07 -0.06
CA VAL A 56 1.37 -9.28 0.00
C VAL A 56 2.51 -9.29 -1.03
N SER A 57 2.32 -8.71 -2.21
CA SER A 57 3.37 -8.53 -3.23
C SER A 57 3.06 -7.34 -4.15
N LEU A 58 4.08 -6.73 -4.74
CA LEU A 58 3.90 -5.70 -5.79
C LEU A 58 3.08 -6.21 -6.97
N ALA A 59 3.35 -7.43 -7.44
CA ALA A 59 2.63 -8.04 -8.56
C ALA A 59 1.12 -8.22 -8.29
N ASN A 60 0.72 -8.28 -7.02
CA ASN A 60 -0.67 -8.41 -6.62
C ASN A 60 -1.37 -7.07 -6.39
N MET A 61 -0.64 -5.97 -6.17
CA MET A 61 -1.24 -4.65 -5.93
C MET A 61 -2.24 -4.24 -7.01
N ALA A 62 -1.88 -4.41 -8.29
CA ALA A 62 -2.75 -4.10 -9.42
C ALA A 62 -4.00 -4.99 -9.52
N ARG A 63 -4.10 -6.05 -8.70
CA ARG A 63 -5.24 -6.97 -8.67
C ARG A 63 -6.17 -6.67 -7.50
N VAL A 64 -5.74 -5.84 -6.54
CA VAL A 64 -6.54 -5.47 -5.38
C VAL A 64 -7.75 -4.65 -5.83
N THR A 65 -8.94 -5.13 -5.49
CA THR A 65 -10.18 -4.41 -5.77
C THR A 65 -10.53 -3.50 -4.62
N LEU A 66 -10.70 -2.21 -4.93
CA LEU A 66 -11.04 -1.18 -3.96
C LEU A 66 -12.47 -0.66 -4.20
N PRO A 67 -13.22 -0.35 -3.14
CA PRO A 67 -14.57 0.20 -3.30
C PRO A 67 -14.52 1.57 -4.00
N PRO A 68 -15.58 1.97 -4.73
CA PRO A 68 -15.63 3.27 -5.43
C PRO A 68 -15.48 4.48 -4.50
N ALA A 69 -15.79 4.31 -3.21
CA ALA A 69 -15.63 5.34 -2.20
C ALA A 69 -14.17 5.79 -2.01
N VAL A 70 -13.20 4.90 -2.26
CA VAL A 70 -11.78 5.22 -2.16
C VAL A 70 -11.35 6.02 -3.39
N ARG A 71 -11.09 7.32 -3.26
CA ARG A 71 -10.69 8.16 -4.41
C ARG A 71 -9.18 8.26 -4.57
N THR A 72 -8.41 7.97 -3.52
CA THR A 72 -6.96 8.11 -3.51
C THR A 72 -6.29 6.85 -2.99
N VAL A 73 -5.31 6.35 -3.75
CA VAL A 73 -4.44 5.24 -3.36
C VAL A 73 -3.03 5.79 -3.17
N ILE A 74 -2.50 5.63 -1.97
CA ILE A 74 -1.11 5.93 -1.64
C ILE A 74 -0.37 4.61 -1.66
N ILE A 75 0.47 4.40 -2.65
CA ILE A 75 1.30 3.20 -2.72
C ILE A 75 2.53 3.47 -1.88
N ALA A 76 2.70 2.69 -0.81
CA ALA A 76 3.89 2.68 0.00
C ALA A 76 4.83 1.61 -0.55
N ALA A 77 5.88 2.06 -1.24
CA ALA A 77 6.88 1.21 -1.86
C ALA A 77 8.19 1.28 -1.09
N ASP A 78 8.92 0.18 -1.08
CA ASP A 78 10.27 0.11 -0.54
C ASP A 78 11.24 0.75 -1.56
N ASN A 79 12.31 1.38 -1.08
CA ASN A 79 13.28 2.06 -1.95
C ASN A 79 14.34 1.08 -2.47
N ASP A 80 13.93 0.00 -3.14
CA ASP A 80 14.85 -0.98 -3.72
C ASP A 80 15.18 -0.63 -5.18
N ALA A 81 16.11 0.30 -5.38
CA ALA A 81 16.50 0.80 -6.71
C ALA A 81 17.16 -0.28 -7.59
N GLY A 82 17.59 -1.40 -7.01
CA GLY A 82 18.30 -2.48 -7.71
C GLY A 82 17.41 -3.44 -8.50
N ASN A 83 16.07 -3.34 -8.40
CA ASN A 83 15.15 -4.35 -8.94
C ASN A 83 14.23 -3.83 -10.07
N PRO A 84 14.61 -4.00 -11.36
CA PRO A 84 13.79 -3.58 -12.49
C PRO A 84 12.41 -4.24 -12.57
N ALA A 85 12.27 -5.47 -12.05
CA ALA A 85 10.99 -6.17 -12.04
C ALA A 85 10.04 -5.54 -11.00
N ALA A 86 10.55 -5.20 -9.82
CA ALA A 86 9.79 -4.49 -8.79
C ALA A 86 9.30 -3.13 -9.31
N ARG A 87 10.18 -2.38 -9.97
CA ARG A 87 9.81 -1.07 -10.56
C ARG A 87 8.71 -1.18 -11.61
N ARG A 88 8.81 -2.14 -12.54
CA ARG A 88 7.72 -2.39 -13.52
C ARG A 88 6.41 -2.79 -12.86
N ALA A 89 6.45 -3.61 -11.81
CA ALA A 89 5.26 -4.00 -11.07
C ALA A 89 4.62 -2.81 -10.34
N LEU A 90 5.44 -1.95 -9.73
CA LEU A 90 5.01 -0.70 -9.10
C LEU A 90 4.36 0.25 -10.12
N ASP A 91 5.02 0.48 -11.25
CA ASP A 91 4.48 1.32 -12.33
C ASP A 91 3.15 0.75 -12.85
N GLY A 92 3.06 -0.56 -13.02
CA GLY A 92 1.82 -1.26 -13.39
C GLY A 92 0.69 -1.05 -12.37
N ALA A 93 0.99 -1.13 -11.07
CA ALA A 93 0.02 -0.87 -10.00
C ALA A 93 -0.45 0.60 -10.02
N CYS A 94 0.47 1.55 -10.19
CA CYS A 94 0.14 2.96 -10.35
C CYS A 94 -0.80 3.18 -11.54
N GLN A 95 -0.43 2.70 -12.73
CA GLN A 95 -1.24 2.84 -13.93
C GLN A 95 -2.61 2.18 -13.80
N TRP A 96 -2.68 1.01 -13.14
CA TRP A 96 -3.94 0.34 -12.89
C TRP A 96 -4.91 1.22 -12.09
N PHE A 97 -4.50 1.77 -10.94
CA PHE A 97 -5.38 2.61 -10.14
C PHE A 97 -5.70 3.95 -10.82
N LEU A 98 -4.76 4.53 -11.56
CA LEU A 98 -5.01 5.72 -12.39
C LEU A 98 -6.08 5.44 -13.46
N SER A 99 -6.01 4.28 -14.13
CA SER A 99 -7.00 3.88 -15.15
C SER A 99 -8.42 3.71 -14.58
N GLN A 100 -8.54 3.47 -13.28
CA GLN A 100 -9.83 3.45 -12.57
C GLN A 100 -10.35 4.84 -12.17
N GLY A 101 -9.67 5.92 -12.57
CA GLY A 101 -10.03 7.29 -12.23
C GLY A 101 -9.71 7.70 -10.78
N ARG A 102 -8.81 6.96 -10.12
CA ARG A 102 -8.34 7.29 -8.76
C ARG A 102 -7.10 8.17 -8.83
N ALA A 103 -6.92 9.03 -7.84
CA ALA A 103 -5.64 9.68 -7.62
C ALA A 103 -4.63 8.66 -7.06
N VAL A 104 -3.41 8.65 -7.59
CA VAL A 104 -2.33 7.80 -7.10
C VAL A 104 -1.21 8.68 -6.56
N ARG A 105 -0.72 8.35 -5.37
CA ARG A 105 0.48 8.97 -4.79
C ARG A 105 1.47 7.87 -4.45
N LEU A 106 2.74 8.14 -4.70
CA LEU A 106 3.83 7.23 -4.32
C LEU A 106 4.48 7.76 -3.05
N ALA A 107 4.65 6.90 -2.06
CA ALA A 107 5.40 7.15 -0.85
C ALA A 107 6.56 6.15 -0.80
N MET A 108 7.79 6.64 -0.85
CA MET A 108 9.01 5.84 -0.80
C MET A 108 9.97 6.45 0.24
N PRO A 109 10.70 5.64 1.02
CA PRO A 109 11.74 6.11 1.93
C PRO A 109 12.81 6.92 1.19
N GLU A 110 13.42 7.91 1.86
CA GLU A 110 14.45 8.76 1.25
C GLU A 110 15.75 7.99 0.99
N THR A 111 16.10 7.06 1.88
CA THR A 111 17.33 6.27 1.79
C THR A 111 17.12 5.04 0.90
N GLU A 112 18.00 4.86 -0.07
CA GLU A 112 18.04 3.66 -0.92
C GLU A 112 18.27 2.39 -0.08
N GLY A 113 17.59 1.32 -0.43
CA GLY A 113 17.64 0.02 0.24
C GLY A 113 16.80 -0.07 1.51
N ARG A 114 16.00 0.95 1.85
CA ARG A 114 15.14 0.95 3.05
C ARG A 114 13.66 0.81 2.74
N ASP A 115 12.94 0.30 3.74
CA ASP A 115 11.48 0.29 3.80
C ASP A 115 10.94 1.25 4.87
N TRP A 116 9.60 1.33 5.01
CA TRP A 116 8.98 2.19 6.03
C TRP A 116 9.07 1.63 7.46
N ASN A 117 9.35 0.34 7.62
CA ASN A 117 9.61 -0.24 8.92
C ASN A 117 11.00 0.20 9.45
N ASP A 118 12.04 0.19 8.61
CA ASP A 118 13.37 0.70 8.97
C ASP A 118 13.29 2.17 9.40
N VAL A 119 12.52 2.97 8.66
CA VAL A 119 12.27 4.39 8.97
C VAL A 119 11.59 4.55 10.34
N LEU A 120 10.58 3.73 10.65
CA LEU A 120 9.87 3.81 11.93
C LEU A 120 10.76 3.37 13.11
N GLN A 121 11.57 2.33 12.91
CA GLN A 121 12.48 1.82 13.93
C GLN A 121 13.67 2.76 14.19
N GLY A 122 13.87 3.77 13.32
CA GLY A 122 14.98 4.69 13.43
C GLY A 122 16.32 4.02 13.15
N GLU A 123 16.33 2.97 12.31
CA GLU A 123 17.55 2.29 11.90
C GLU A 123 18.39 3.24 11.02
N ASN A 124 19.20 4.05 11.70
CA ASN A 124 20.24 5.00 11.27
C ASN A 124 19.79 6.24 10.46
N VAL A 125 19.58 7.36 11.17
CA VAL A 125 20.08 8.67 10.72
C VAL A 125 21.58 8.73 10.98
#